data_AF-A0A139CVW3-F1
#
_entry.id   AF-A0A139CVW3-F1
#
_cell.length_a   1.000
_cell.length_b   1.000
_cell.length_c   1.000
_cell.angle_alpha   90.00
_cell.angle_beta   90.00
_cell.angle_gamma   90.00
#
_symmetry.space_group_name_H-M   'P 1'
#
loop_
_entity.id
_entity.type
_entity.pdbx_description
1 polymer ?
#
loop_
_entity_poly.entity_id
_entity_poly.type
_entity_poly.pdbx_seq_one_letter_code
_entity_poly.pdbx_strand_id
1 'polypeptide(L)'
;MERIPDSLGHSVSCFFPVMRDLVNHHKDVSATGVLSYIMYLCRYSYQGKYNSDQEKRKKLSQEELEDLGLKAASGSGIVNLHHMITYYTFFMLEDSSFYQQIPPYRILENYFSSKNIDQKRLKLVDSNNKEKTQIAESYQQFKDNFSPANYKDKLDFLFYNYQNYKETVNYLHRLFAEYYNPSWNPHYYTGLYCALGLYKSEKINDNKVKKMAVIQAVEYFADNVL
;
A
#
# COMPACT_ATOMS: atom_id res chain seq x y z
N MET A 1 16.42 -33.84 -6.10
CA MET A 1 15.67 -33.10 -5.07
C MET A 1 15.77 -31.64 -5.45
N GLU A 2 14.77 -31.11 -6.13
CA GLU A 2 14.75 -29.69 -6.53
C GLU A 2 14.78 -28.83 -5.27
N ARG A 3 15.82 -28.00 -5.13
CA ARG A 3 15.87 -27.01 -4.06
C ARG A 3 14.79 -25.97 -4.33
N ILE A 4 13.86 -25.83 -3.40
CA ILE A 4 12.99 -24.66 -3.33
C ILE A 4 13.90 -23.42 -3.29
N PRO A 5 13.77 -22.45 -4.21
CA PRO A 5 14.61 -21.26 -4.24
C PRO A 5 14.54 -20.50 -2.91
N ASP A 6 15.65 -19.95 -2.44
CA ASP A 6 15.72 -19.15 -1.19
C ASP A 6 14.79 -17.91 -1.23
N SER A 7 14.36 -17.51 -2.43
CA SER A 7 13.39 -16.44 -2.68
C SER A 7 11.94 -16.90 -2.77
N LEU A 8 11.63 -18.21 -2.81
CA LEU A 8 10.24 -18.69 -2.97
C LEU A 8 9.36 -18.26 -1.79
N GLY A 9 9.92 -18.22 -0.58
CA GLY A 9 9.24 -17.66 0.61
C GLY A 9 9.01 -16.15 0.52
N HIS A 10 9.90 -15.41 -0.15
CA HIS A 10 9.73 -14.00 -0.46
C HIS A 10 8.64 -13.81 -1.53
N SER A 11 8.63 -14.63 -2.58
CA SER A 11 7.64 -14.62 -3.67
C SER A 11 6.23 -14.98 -3.22
N VAL A 12 6.07 -15.93 -2.27
CA VAL A 12 4.78 -16.27 -1.63
C VAL A 12 4.29 -15.16 -0.71
N SER A 13 5.20 -14.43 -0.04
CA SER A 13 4.86 -13.29 0.81
C SER A 13 4.33 -12.08 0.03
N CYS A 14 4.73 -11.91 -1.23
CA CYS A 14 4.25 -10.86 -2.13
C CYS A 14 2.95 -11.22 -2.89
N PHE A 15 2.41 -12.43 -2.66
CA PHE A 15 1.35 -13.09 -3.45
C PHE A 15 -0.05 -12.90 -2.86
N PHE A 16 -0.30 -11.74 -2.24
CA PHE A 16 -1.52 -11.43 -1.50
C PHE A 16 -2.85 -11.75 -2.23
N PRO A 17 -2.99 -11.61 -3.57
CA PRO A 17 -4.22 -12.00 -4.27
C PRO A 17 -4.55 -13.49 -4.25
N VAL A 18 -3.57 -14.38 -4.07
CA VAL A 18 -3.78 -15.85 -4.00
C VAL A 18 -4.08 -16.31 -2.57
N MET A 19 -3.54 -15.63 -1.56
CA MET A 19 -3.99 -15.82 -0.17
C MET A 19 -5.44 -15.36 -0.01
N ARG A 20 -5.83 -14.24 -0.63
CA ARG A 20 -7.22 -13.73 -0.61
C ARG A 20 -8.26 -14.75 -1.09
N ASP A 21 -7.97 -15.49 -2.16
CA ASP A 21 -8.94 -16.45 -2.75
C ASP A 21 -8.97 -17.82 -2.03
N LEU A 22 -7.90 -18.24 -1.36
CA LEU A 22 -7.90 -19.42 -0.46
C LEU A 22 -8.62 -19.14 0.87
N VAL A 23 -8.56 -17.89 1.35
CA VAL A 23 -9.14 -17.37 2.60
C VAL A 23 -10.66 -17.22 2.53
N ASN A 24 -11.22 -16.88 1.37
CA ASN A 24 -12.66 -16.69 1.20
C ASN A 24 -13.51 -17.97 1.42
N HIS A 25 -12.89 -19.13 1.65
CA HIS A 25 -13.59 -20.39 1.95
C HIS A 25 -13.72 -20.69 3.45
N HIS A 26 -12.93 -20.05 4.33
CA HIS A 26 -13.00 -20.26 5.78
C HIS A 26 -12.75 -18.95 6.54
N LYS A 27 -13.74 -18.47 7.28
CA LYS A 27 -13.68 -17.16 7.95
C LYS A 27 -12.53 -17.07 8.98
N ASP A 28 -12.32 -18.09 9.82
CA ASP A 28 -11.42 -17.96 10.99
C ASP A 28 -9.92 -18.18 10.69
N VAL A 29 -9.57 -19.14 9.83
CA VAL A 29 -8.16 -19.44 9.44
C VAL A 29 -7.53 -18.24 8.73
N SER A 30 -8.35 -17.52 7.99
CA SER A 30 -8.00 -16.34 7.21
C SER A 30 -7.51 -15.16 8.03
N ALA A 31 -8.18 -14.92 9.17
CA ALA A 31 -7.78 -13.88 10.12
C ALA A 31 -6.38 -14.10 10.65
N THR A 32 -6.12 -15.33 11.06
CA THR A 32 -4.86 -15.73 11.66
C THR A 32 -3.74 -15.68 10.62
N GLY A 33 -4.03 -16.06 9.37
CA GLY A 33 -3.08 -15.94 8.25
C GLY A 33 -2.69 -14.48 7.97
N VAL A 34 -3.67 -13.57 7.91
CA VAL A 34 -3.41 -12.13 7.69
C VAL A 34 -2.63 -11.52 8.85
N LEU A 35 -3.02 -11.79 10.09
CA LEU A 35 -2.30 -11.31 11.27
C LEU A 35 -0.87 -11.87 11.33
N SER A 36 -0.69 -13.15 11.03
CA SER A 36 0.64 -13.77 10.95
C SER A 36 1.53 -13.08 9.92
N TYR A 37 0.97 -12.71 8.77
CA TYR A 37 1.68 -11.97 7.74
C TYR A 37 2.09 -10.56 8.20
N ILE A 38 1.17 -9.81 8.82
CA ILE A 38 1.49 -8.50 9.44
C ILE A 38 2.64 -8.67 10.45
N MET A 39 2.55 -9.66 11.33
CA MET A 39 3.58 -9.94 12.34
C MET A 39 4.93 -10.31 11.71
N TYR A 40 4.92 -11.07 10.61
CA TYR A 40 6.14 -11.41 9.86
C TYR A 40 6.81 -10.15 9.27
N LEU A 41 6.04 -9.23 8.68
CA LEU A 41 6.58 -7.97 8.17
C LEU A 41 7.20 -7.14 9.30
N CYS A 42 6.54 -7.12 10.47
CA CYS A 42 6.99 -6.35 11.64
C CYS A 42 8.04 -7.05 12.52
N ARG A 43 8.47 -8.29 12.21
CA ARG A 43 9.17 -9.19 13.13
C ARG A 43 10.44 -8.66 13.81
N TYR A 44 11.13 -7.71 13.19
CA TYR A 44 12.34 -7.12 13.76
C TYR A 44 12.06 -5.94 14.69
N SER A 45 10.93 -5.26 14.49
CA SER A 45 10.51 -4.10 15.29
C SER A 45 9.54 -4.50 16.41
N TYR A 46 8.86 -5.64 16.27
CA TYR A 46 7.95 -6.17 17.27
C TYR A 46 8.57 -7.37 17.98
N GLN A 47 9.18 -7.14 19.15
CA GLN A 47 9.84 -8.18 19.96
C GLN A 47 8.98 -8.71 21.11
N GLY A 48 7.75 -8.21 21.27
CA GLY A 48 6.82 -8.70 22.29
C GLY A 48 6.15 -10.02 21.87
N LYS A 49 5.68 -10.80 22.85
CA LYS A 49 4.71 -11.87 22.56
C LYS A 49 3.38 -11.21 22.17
N TYR A 50 2.80 -11.62 21.04
CA TYR A 50 1.42 -11.27 20.74
C TYR A 50 0.53 -11.85 21.85
N ASN A 51 -0.21 -11.00 22.55
CA ASN A 51 -1.13 -11.40 23.60
C ASN A 51 -2.50 -10.77 23.33
N SER A 52 -3.56 -11.57 23.47
CA SER A 52 -4.94 -11.10 23.38
C SER A 52 -5.34 -10.09 24.48
N ASP A 53 -4.49 -9.84 25.47
CA ASP A 53 -4.80 -8.88 26.54
C ASP A 53 -3.96 -7.60 26.45
N GLN A 54 -3.41 -7.28 25.28
CA GLN A 54 -2.57 -6.09 25.12
C GLN A 54 -3.34 -4.78 25.39
N GLU A 55 -2.79 -3.96 26.28
CA GLU A 55 -3.36 -2.69 26.77
C GLU A 55 -3.74 -1.69 25.65
N LYS A 56 -3.09 -1.78 24.47
CA LYS A 56 -3.32 -0.90 23.32
C LYS A 56 -4.23 -1.49 22.23
N ARG A 57 -5.30 -2.18 22.63
CA ARG A 57 -6.41 -2.58 21.73
C ARG A 57 -7.42 -1.45 21.48
N LYS A 58 -7.13 -0.26 22.00
CA LYS A 58 -7.90 0.94 21.74
C LYS A 58 -7.72 1.36 20.28
N LYS A 59 -8.82 1.74 19.64
CA LYS A 59 -8.77 2.42 18.35
C LYS A 59 -8.00 3.73 18.49
N LEU A 60 -7.09 3.99 17.55
CA LEU A 60 -6.42 5.28 17.49
C LEU A 60 -7.42 6.39 17.15
N SER A 61 -7.13 7.60 17.60
CA SER A 61 -7.80 8.79 17.09
C SER A 61 -7.50 8.98 15.60
N GLN A 62 -8.32 9.77 14.91
CA GLN A 62 -8.12 10.05 13.48
C GLN A 62 -6.75 10.70 13.22
N GLU A 63 -6.31 11.61 14.08
CA GLU A 63 -5.02 12.30 13.97
C GLU A 63 -3.85 11.33 14.13
N GLU A 64 -3.87 10.46 15.14
CA GLU A 64 -2.85 9.42 15.35
C GLU A 64 -2.80 8.45 14.16
N LEU A 65 -3.97 8.09 13.61
CA LEU A 65 -4.08 7.23 12.45
C LEU A 65 -3.44 7.88 11.22
N GLU A 66 -3.74 9.16 10.98
CA GLU A 66 -3.22 9.90 9.83
C GLU A 66 -1.72 10.16 9.94
N ASP A 67 -1.19 10.47 11.13
CA ASP A 67 0.25 10.55 11.37
C ASP A 67 0.95 9.22 11.05
N LEU A 68 0.41 8.09 11.52
CA LEU A 68 0.92 6.76 11.16
C LEU A 68 0.84 6.52 9.65
N GLY A 69 -0.23 6.95 8.99
CA GLY A 69 -0.38 6.86 7.54
C GLY A 69 0.67 7.65 6.77
N LEU A 70 0.97 8.88 7.19
CA LEU A 70 2.03 9.70 6.61
C LEU A 70 3.39 9.02 6.76
N LYS A 71 3.68 8.46 7.94
CA LYS A 71 4.93 7.72 8.22
C LYS A 71 5.04 6.41 7.45
N ALA A 72 3.93 5.70 7.27
CA ALA A 72 3.87 4.49 6.46
C ALA A 72 4.19 4.78 4.99
N ALA A 73 3.62 5.87 4.44
CA ALA A 73 3.83 6.34 3.07
C ALA A 73 5.13 7.16 2.85
N SER A 74 6.03 7.19 3.85
CA SER A 74 7.28 7.93 3.81
C SER A 74 8.49 7.07 3.45
N GLY A 75 9.54 7.69 2.88
CA GLY A 75 10.76 7.00 2.45
C GLY A 75 10.59 6.19 1.16
N SER A 76 11.71 5.68 0.65
CA SER A 76 11.80 5.00 -0.65
C SER A 76 12.40 3.60 -0.52
N GLY A 77 12.26 2.77 -1.56
CA GLY A 77 12.74 1.39 -1.55
C GLY A 77 11.83 0.40 -0.82
N ILE A 78 12.21 -0.88 -0.87
CA ILE A 78 11.29 -1.99 -0.57
C ILE A 78 10.80 -2.02 0.88
N VAL A 79 11.67 -1.72 1.84
CA VAL A 79 11.31 -1.70 3.27
C VAL A 79 10.22 -0.66 3.54
N ASN A 80 10.36 0.53 2.94
CA ASN A 80 9.38 1.61 3.12
C ASN A 80 8.06 1.30 2.41
N LEU A 81 8.11 0.64 1.25
CA LEU A 81 6.91 0.12 0.61
C LEU A 81 6.19 -0.91 1.49
N HIS A 82 6.93 -1.79 2.18
CA HIS A 82 6.34 -2.74 3.14
C HIS A 82 5.65 -2.05 4.30
N HIS A 83 6.09 -0.87 4.75
CA HIS A 83 5.40 -0.14 5.80
C HIS A 83 3.99 0.29 5.32
N MET A 84 3.88 0.84 4.11
CA MET A 84 2.60 1.20 3.49
C MET A 84 1.72 -0.03 3.24
N ILE A 85 2.28 -1.13 2.73
CA ILE A 85 1.55 -2.40 2.57
C ILE A 85 1.03 -2.89 3.92
N THR A 86 1.88 -2.91 4.96
CA THR A 86 1.50 -3.36 6.31
C THR A 86 0.37 -2.50 6.88
N TYR A 87 0.46 -1.17 6.72
CA TYR A 87 -0.56 -0.23 7.15
C TYR A 87 -1.93 -0.54 6.51
N TYR A 88 -1.96 -0.75 5.20
CA TYR A 88 -3.19 -1.14 4.50
C TYR A 88 -3.70 -2.53 4.91
N THR A 89 -2.81 -3.54 5.00
CA THR A 89 -3.18 -4.90 5.41
C THR A 89 -3.78 -4.92 6.82
N PHE A 90 -3.30 -4.07 7.72
CA PHE A 90 -3.86 -3.92 9.06
C PHE A 90 -5.32 -3.44 9.03
N PHE A 91 -5.67 -2.53 8.12
CA PHE A 91 -7.07 -2.10 7.93
C PHE A 91 -7.95 -3.18 7.32
N MET A 92 -7.42 -3.94 6.37
CA MET A 92 -8.15 -5.10 5.85
C MET A 92 -8.45 -6.12 6.95
N LEU A 93 -7.51 -6.34 7.88
CA LEU A 93 -7.73 -7.20 9.03
C LEU A 93 -8.83 -6.61 9.95
N GLU A 94 -8.80 -5.32 10.23
CA GLU A 94 -9.82 -4.65 11.05
C GLU A 94 -11.22 -4.66 10.42
N ASP A 95 -11.35 -4.49 9.10
CA ASP A 95 -12.65 -4.48 8.38
C ASP A 95 -13.22 -5.89 8.14
N SER A 96 -12.44 -6.92 8.42
CA SER A 96 -12.85 -8.27 8.14
C SER A 96 -13.92 -8.77 9.13
N SER A 97 -14.95 -9.42 8.61
CA SER A 97 -16.01 -10.03 9.43
C SER A 97 -15.54 -11.17 10.35
N PHE A 98 -14.29 -11.62 10.18
CA PHE A 98 -13.72 -12.74 10.93
C PHE A 98 -12.89 -12.32 12.13
N TYR A 99 -12.48 -11.06 12.23
CA TYR A 99 -11.65 -10.59 13.33
C TYR A 99 -12.53 -9.85 14.34
N GLN A 100 -12.91 -10.54 15.41
CA GLN A 100 -13.93 -10.06 16.36
C GLN A 100 -13.46 -8.91 17.27
N GLN A 101 -12.15 -8.64 17.32
CA GLN A 101 -11.55 -7.66 18.23
C GLN A 101 -10.73 -6.66 17.43
N ILE A 102 -10.50 -5.46 17.96
CA ILE A 102 -9.61 -4.50 17.30
C ILE A 102 -8.16 -5.03 17.37
N PRO A 103 -7.41 -5.11 16.25
CA PRO A 103 -6.03 -5.55 16.31
C PRO A 103 -5.16 -4.53 17.06
N PRO A 104 -4.12 -4.95 17.79
CA PRO A 104 -3.35 -4.02 18.62
C PRO A 104 -2.51 -3.08 17.76
N TYR A 105 -2.89 -1.80 17.74
CA TYR A 105 -2.22 -0.75 16.96
C TYR A 105 -0.74 -0.57 17.34
N ARG A 106 -0.33 -1.05 18.53
CA ARG A 106 1.07 -1.12 18.96
C ARG A 106 1.98 -1.83 17.95
N ILE A 107 1.45 -2.75 17.15
CA ILE A 107 2.21 -3.38 16.05
C ILE A 107 2.70 -2.32 15.06
N LEU A 108 1.80 -1.43 14.63
CA LEU A 108 2.12 -0.35 13.69
C LEU A 108 2.99 0.72 14.35
N GLU A 109 2.67 1.10 15.58
CA GLU A 109 3.46 2.07 16.34
C GLU A 109 4.92 1.61 16.45
N ASN A 110 5.18 0.37 16.89
CA ASN A 110 6.54 -0.15 17.00
C ASN A 110 7.24 -0.25 15.64
N TYR A 111 6.49 -0.52 14.55
CA TYR A 111 7.08 -0.77 13.25
C TYR A 111 7.56 0.52 12.56
N PHE A 112 6.77 1.59 12.60
CA PHE A 112 7.10 2.82 11.84
C PHE A 112 6.74 4.15 12.50
N SER A 113 6.34 4.22 13.78
CA SER A 113 6.03 5.51 14.44
C SER A 113 7.23 6.45 14.58
N SER A 114 8.45 5.91 14.64
CA SER A 114 9.68 6.70 14.75
C SER A 114 10.16 7.27 13.41
N LYS A 115 9.52 6.91 12.29
CA LYS A 115 9.89 7.45 10.99
C LYS A 115 9.54 8.93 10.91
N ASN A 116 10.45 9.68 10.29
CA ASN A 116 10.15 11.03 9.86
C ASN A 116 9.22 11.00 8.65
N ILE A 117 8.31 11.97 8.60
CA ILE A 117 7.44 12.17 7.45
C ILE A 117 8.26 12.72 6.28
N ASP A 118 8.13 12.11 5.12
CA ASP A 118 8.86 12.44 3.90
C ASP A 118 8.40 13.79 3.34
N GLN A 119 9.16 14.83 3.67
CA GLN A 119 8.88 16.19 3.25
C GLN A 119 9.00 16.38 1.74
N LYS A 120 9.80 15.58 1.03
CA LYS A 120 9.91 15.69 -0.44
C LYS A 120 8.63 15.20 -1.08
N ARG A 121 8.10 14.06 -0.62
CA ARG A 121 6.83 13.52 -1.14
C ARG A 121 5.64 14.37 -0.74
N LEU A 122 5.63 14.95 0.46
CA LEU A 122 4.62 15.94 0.85
C LEU A 122 4.62 17.16 -0.07
N LYS A 123 5.79 17.70 -0.41
CA LYS A 123 5.89 18.81 -1.37
C LYS A 123 5.32 18.45 -2.74
N LEU A 124 5.51 17.21 -3.21
CA LEU A 124 4.88 16.73 -4.44
C LEU A 124 3.35 16.71 -4.33
N VAL A 125 2.81 16.35 -3.18
CA VAL A 125 1.35 16.41 -2.95
C VAL A 125 0.84 17.86 -3.02
N ASP A 126 1.56 18.79 -2.40
CA ASP A 126 1.13 20.19 -2.30
C ASP A 126 1.33 20.99 -3.60
N SER A 127 2.39 20.68 -4.37
CA SER A 127 2.70 21.34 -5.64
C SER A 127 1.76 20.95 -6.78
N ASN A 128 1.17 19.75 -6.70
CA ASN A 128 0.19 19.23 -7.65
C ASN A 128 -1.23 19.62 -7.23
N ASN A 129 -1.53 20.91 -7.38
CA ASN A 129 -2.88 21.47 -7.28
C ASN A 129 -3.15 22.46 -8.44
N LYS A 130 -2.35 22.42 -9.51
CA LYS A 130 -2.30 23.49 -10.51
C LYS A 130 -2.29 22.93 -11.92
N GLU A 131 -3.45 22.49 -12.42
CA GLU A 131 -3.74 22.57 -13.86
C GLU A 131 -5.20 22.27 -14.21
N LYS A 132 -5.64 22.76 -15.38
CA LYS A 132 -6.84 22.26 -16.07
C LYS A 132 -6.52 20.85 -16.58
N THR A 133 -6.87 19.85 -15.80
CA THR A 133 -6.73 18.45 -16.16
C THR A 133 -8.03 17.93 -16.78
N GLN A 134 -7.92 16.94 -17.65
CA GLN A 134 -9.05 16.22 -18.25
C GLN A 134 -9.09 14.78 -17.75
N ILE A 135 -10.28 14.20 -17.65
CA ILE A 135 -10.44 12.76 -17.41
C ILE A 135 -10.08 12.04 -18.72
N ALA A 136 -9.23 11.03 -18.65
CA ALA A 136 -8.88 10.21 -19.79
C ALA A 136 -10.09 9.37 -20.23
N GLU A 137 -10.49 9.52 -21.49
CA GLU A 137 -11.61 8.79 -22.10
C GLU A 137 -11.20 7.37 -22.51
N SER A 138 -9.90 7.13 -22.67
CA SER A 138 -9.35 5.82 -23.06
C SER A 138 -8.02 5.51 -22.38
N TYR A 139 -7.65 4.23 -22.38
CA TYR A 139 -6.34 3.79 -21.90
C TYR A 139 -5.18 4.45 -22.66
N GLN A 140 -5.31 4.62 -23.99
CA GLN A 140 -4.27 5.24 -24.81
C GLN A 140 -4.05 6.69 -24.39
N GLN A 141 -5.13 7.46 -24.24
CA GLN A 141 -5.05 8.85 -23.77
C GLN A 141 -4.44 8.93 -22.36
N PHE A 142 -4.78 7.99 -21.46
CA PHE A 142 -4.15 7.92 -20.15
C PHE A 142 -2.63 7.71 -20.26
N LYS A 143 -2.20 6.73 -21.06
CA LYS A 143 -0.79 6.38 -21.29
C LYS A 143 0.00 7.51 -21.96
N ASP A 144 -0.61 8.24 -22.90
CA ASP A 144 0.03 9.37 -23.57
C ASP A 144 0.29 10.54 -22.60
N ASN A 145 -0.52 10.67 -21.55
CA ASN A 145 -0.42 11.76 -20.58
C ASN A 145 0.31 11.37 -19.29
N PHE A 146 0.33 10.08 -18.94
CA PHE A 146 0.94 9.57 -17.71
C PHE A 146 1.74 8.29 -17.95
N SER A 147 2.98 8.30 -17.47
CA SER A 147 3.91 7.18 -17.52
C SER A 147 4.76 7.13 -16.24
N PRO A 148 5.42 6.00 -15.94
CA PRO A 148 6.37 5.95 -14.82
C PRO A 148 7.53 6.93 -15.00
N ALA A 149 7.92 7.28 -16.23
CA ALA A 149 9.07 8.15 -16.49
C ALA A 149 8.78 9.64 -16.19
N ASN A 150 7.53 10.07 -16.34
CA ASN A 150 7.11 11.45 -16.14
C ASN A 150 6.20 11.64 -14.92
N TYR A 151 6.12 10.64 -14.03
CA TYR A 151 5.09 10.60 -13.00
C TYR A 151 5.06 11.84 -12.12
N LYS A 152 6.24 12.39 -11.73
CA LYS A 152 6.37 13.58 -10.87
C LYS A 152 5.67 14.81 -11.46
N ASP A 153 5.78 14.99 -12.77
CA ASP A 153 5.22 16.12 -13.52
C ASP A 153 3.75 15.90 -13.90
N LYS A 154 3.25 14.66 -13.76
CA LYS A 154 1.91 14.24 -14.19
C LYS A 154 1.04 13.73 -13.04
N LEU A 155 1.44 14.00 -11.80
CA LEU A 155 0.65 13.67 -10.61
C LEU A 155 -0.69 14.40 -10.60
N ASP A 156 -0.75 15.66 -11.04
CA ASP A 156 -2.02 16.41 -11.17
C ASP A 156 -3.01 15.69 -12.09
N PHE A 157 -2.54 15.25 -13.27
CA PHE A 157 -3.34 14.46 -14.19
C PHE A 157 -3.80 13.14 -13.55
N LEU A 158 -2.89 12.39 -12.92
CA LEU A 158 -3.22 11.13 -12.25
C LEU A 158 -4.29 11.33 -11.18
N PHE A 159 -4.11 12.31 -10.29
CA PHE A 159 -5.01 12.53 -9.18
C PHE A 159 -6.37 13.08 -9.61
N TYR A 160 -6.42 13.91 -10.65
CA TYR A 160 -7.68 14.35 -11.23
C TYR A 160 -8.46 13.19 -11.87
N ASN A 161 -7.76 12.26 -12.52
CA ASN A 161 -8.38 11.09 -13.13
C ASN A 161 -9.09 10.20 -12.10
N TYR A 162 -8.69 10.19 -10.83
CA TYR A 162 -9.40 9.45 -9.78
C TYR A 162 -10.84 9.92 -9.53
N GLN A 163 -11.33 11.01 -10.15
CA GLN A 163 -12.77 11.27 -10.27
C GLN A 163 -13.50 10.09 -10.96
N ASN A 164 -12.86 9.46 -11.94
CA ASN A 164 -13.23 8.16 -12.47
C ASN A 164 -12.29 7.08 -11.91
N TYR A 165 -12.43 6.81 -10.60
CA TYR A 165 -11.53 5.93 -9.84
C TYR A 165 -11.38 4.54 -10.47
N LYS A 166 -12.49 3.88 -10.82
CA LYS A 166 -12.48 2.50 -11.32
C LYS A 166 -11.64 2.38 -12.60
N GLU A 167 -11.79 3.34 -13.52
CA GLU A 167 -11.15 3.27 -14.82
C GLU A 167 -9.69 3.69 -14.70
N THR A 168 -9.39 4.68 -13.86
CA THR A 168 -8.01 5.09 -13.55
C THR A 168 -7.22 3.97 -12.90
N VAL A 169 -7.83 3.22 -11.97
CA VAL A 169 -7.22 2.04 -11.36
C VAL A 169 -6.93 0.97 -12.42
N ASN A 170 -7.87 0.71 -13.32
CA ASN A 170 -7.67 -0.22 -14.42
C ASN A 170 -6.50 0.22 -15.32
N TYR A 171 -6.50 1.48 -15.75
CA TYR A 171 -5.44 2.04 -16.60
C TYR A 171 -4.07 1.99 -15.93
N LEU A 172 -3.97 2.29 -14.63
CA LEU A 172 -2.69 2.26 -13.93
C LEU A 172 -2.13 0.84 -13.76
N HIS A 173 -2.99 -0.15 -13.47
CA HIS A 173 -2.55 -1.56 -13.44
C HIS A 173 -2.17 -2.07 -14.83
N ARG A 174 -2.92 -1.69 -15.87
CA ARG A 174 -2.59 -2.05 -17.25
C ARG A 174 -1.26 -1.44 -17.68
N LEU A 175 -1.00 -0.18 -17.30
CA LEU A 175 0.28 0.49 -17.51
C LEU A 175 1.43 -0.25 -16.83
N PHE A 176 1.28 -0.66 -15.56
CA PHE A 176 2.31 -1.43 -14.86
C PHE A 176 2.57 -2.79 -15.53
N ALA A 177 1.51 -3.46 -15.99
CA ALA A 177 1.60 -4.76 -16.66
C ALA A 177 2.38 -4.72 -17.98
N GLU A 178 2.46 -3.57 -18.65
CA GLU A 178 3.28 -3.43 -19.87
C GLU A 178 4.79 -3.58 -19.62
N TYR A 179 5.25 -3.38 -18.38
CA TYR A 179 6.67 -3.54 -18.00
C TYR A 179 6.98 -4.92 -17.42
N TYR A 180 5.99 -5.83 -17.39
CA TYR A 180 6.20 -7.16 -16.84
C TYR A 180 7.15 -7.96 -17.73
N ASN A 181 8.14 -8.58 -17.08
CA ASN A 181 9.16 -9.41 -17.70
C ASN A 181 9.40 -10.65 -16.82
N PRO A 182 10.18 -11.65 -17.27
CA PRO A 182 10.43 -12.87 -16.48
C PRO A 182 11.07 -12.64 -15.09
N SER A 183 11.69 -11.49 -14.87
CA SER A 183 12.28 -11.07 -13.58
C SER A 183 11.36 -10.09 -12.82
N TRP A 184 10.07 -10.05 -13.15
CA TRP A 184 9.11 -9.12 -12.54
C TRP A 184 9.03 -9.28 -11.02
N ASN A 185 8.94 -8.14 -10.33
CA ASN A 185 8.85 -8.08 -8.89
C ASN A 185 7.38 -7.94 -8.44
N PRO A 186 6.84 -8.89 -7.68
CA PRO A 186 5.45 -8.85 -7.22
C PRO A 186 5.09 -7.66 -6.32
N HIS A 187 6.08 -6.97 -5.76
CA HIS A 187 5.87 -5.75 -4.99
C HIS A 187 5.32 -4.59 -5.82
N TYR A 188 5.51 -4.59 -7.14
CA TYR A 188 4.94 -3.57 -8.01
C TYR A 188 3.41 -3.60 -7.98
N TYR A 189 2.83 -4.79 -8.11
CA TYR A 189 1.38 -4.96 -8.05
C TYR A 189 0.85 -4.77 -6.63
N THR A 190 1.47 -5.43 -5.64
CA THR A 190 0.99 -5.38 -4.25
C THR A 190 1.10 -3.98 -3.67
N GLY A 191 2.21 -3.27 -3.93
CA GLY A 191 2.38 -1.87 -3.54
C GLY A 191 1.32 -0.97 -4.16
N LEU A 192 1.08 -1.10 -5.47
CA LEU A 192 0.04 -0.33 -6.15
C LEU A 192 -1.36 -0.64 -5.61
N TYR A 193 -1.69 -1.91 -5.42
CA TYR A 193 -2.98 -2.36 -4.89
C TYR A 193 -3.24 -1.77 -3.50
N CYS A 194 -2.27 -1.85 -2.59
CA CYS A 194 -2.40 -1.31 -1.23
C CYS A 194 -2.53 0.22 -1.23
N ALA A 195 -1.73 0.90 -2.06
CA ALA A 195 -1.79 2.37 -2.17
C ALA A 195 -3.14 2.87 -2.68
N LEU A 196 -3.70 2.22 -3.71
CA LEU A 196 -5.03 2.52 -4.23
C LEU A 196 -6.13 2.18 -3.22
N GLY A 197 -5.98 1.07 -2.50
CA GLY A 197 -6.86 0.71 -1.39
C GLY A 197 -6.90 1.77 -0.30
N LEU A 198 -5.74 2.34 0.08
CA LEU A 198 -5.66 3.49 0.99
C LEU A 198 -6.31 4.73 0.39
N TYR A 199 -6.08 5.00 -0.90
CA TYR A 199 -6.65 6.15 -1.60
C TYR A 199 -8.19 6.17 -1.54
N LYS A 200 -8.83 5.01 -1.71
CA LYS A 200 -10.29 4.88 -1.64
C LYS A 200 -10.83 4.68 -0.22
N SER A 201 -9.97 4.51 0.78
CA SER A 201 -10.43 4.21 2.14
C SER A 201 -11.18 5.40 2.75
N GLU A 202 -12.33 5.12 3.36
CA GLU A 202 -13.10 6.09 4.15
C GLU A 202 -12.53 6.25 5.57
N LYS A 203 -11.62 5.38 6.00
CA LYS A 203 -10.96 5.48 7.32
C LYS A 203 -9.93 6.61 7.39
N ILE A 204 -9.45 7.09 6.25
CA ILE A 204 -8.40 8.10 6.15
C ILE A 204 -9.00 9.35 5.51
N ASN A 205 -9.09 10.44 6.26
CA ASN A 205 -9.65 11.69 5.75
C ASN A 205 -8.56 12.55 5.12
N ASP A 206 -7.33 12.49 5.63
CA ASP A 206 -6.21 13.24 5.08
C ASP A 206 -5.81 12.75 3.68
N ASN A 207 -6.11 13.58 2.68
CA ASN A 207 -5.71 13.35 1.29
C ASN A 207 -4.19 13.28 1.10
N LYS A 208 -3.39 13.84 2.01
CA LYS A 208 -1.93 13.74 1.94
C LYS A 208 -1.47 12.31 2.12
N VAL A 209 -2.01 11.58 3.10
CA VAL A 209 -1.74 10.15 3.30
C VAL A 209 -2.05 9.37 2.02
N LYS A 210 -3.24 9.59 1.46
CA LYS A 210 -3.74 8.92 0.24
C LYS A 210 -2.83 9.16 -0.96
N LYS A 211 -2.51 10.43 -1.24
CA LYS A 211 -1.66 10.81 -2.36
C LYS A 211 -0.22 10.34 -2.17
N MET A 212 0.33 10.45 -0.96
CA MET A 212 1.68 9.96 -0.65
C MET A 212 1.79 8.45 -0.88
N ALA A 213 0.80 7.65 -0.48
CA ALA A 213 0.82 6.20 -0.71
C ALA A 213 0.89 5.86 -2.20
N VAL A 214 0.08 6.53 -3.03
CA VAL A 214 0.09 6.36 -4.50
C VAL A 214 1.44 6.78 -5.09
N ILE A 215 1.96 7.95 -4.69
CA ILE A 215 3.26 8.43 -5.16
C ILE A 215 4.36 7.45 -4.79
N GLN A 216 4.37 6.91 -3.57
CA GLN A 216 5.37 5.95 -3.13
C GLN A 216 5.33 4.65 -3.97
N ALA A 217 4.14 4.13 -4.26
CA ALA A 217 4.00 2.93 -5.09
C ALA A 217 4.48 3.17 -6.54
N VAL A 218 4.12 4.31 -7.13
CA VAL A 218 4.55 4.69 -8.49
C VAL A 218 6.05 4.97 -8.54
N GLU A 219 6.60 5.67 -7.56
CA GLU A 219 8.03 5.93 -7.41
C GLU A 219 8.83 4.63 -7.29
N TYR A 220 8.41 3.73 -6.39
CA TYR A 220 9.07 2.44 -6.25
C TYR A 220 9.05 1.64 -7.55
N PHE A 221 7.94 1.68 -8.29
CA PHE A 221 7.87 1.03 -9.59
C PHE A 221 8.84 1.68 -10.59
N ALA A 222 8.75 3.00 -10.79
CA ALA A 222 9.61 3.75 -11.70
C ALA A 222 11.11 3.52 -11.42
N ASP A 223 11.54 3.62 -10.16
CA ASP A 223 12.94 3.48 -9.74
C ASP A 223 13.53 2.07 -10.00
N ASN A 224 12.70 1.06 -10.26
CA ASN A 224 13.14 -0.33 -10.44
C ASN A 224 12.82 -0.90 -11.84
N VAL A 225 12.16 -0.14 -12.71
CA VAL A 225 11.83 -0.57 -14.09
C VAL A 225 12.36 0.35 -15.17
N LEU A 226 12.80 1.56 -14.83
CA LEU A 226 13.43 2.54 -15.73
C LEU A 226 14.91 2.68 -15.40
#